data_AF-A0A397NCX0-F1
#
_entry.id   AF-A0A397NCX0-F1
#
_cell.length_a   1.000
_cell.length_b   1.000
_cell.length_c   1.000
_cell.angle_alpha   90.00
_cell.angle_beta   90.00
_cell.angle_gamma   90.00
#
_symmetry.space_group_name_H-M   'P 1'
#
loop_
_entity.id
_entity.type
_entity.pdbx_description
1 polymer ?
#
loop_
_entity_poly.entity_id
_entity_poly.type
_entity_poly.pdbx_seq_one_letter_code
_entity_poly.pdbx_strand_id
1 'polypeptide(L)'
;MTQPHSPAPHPIHDAPASGPVLDPNTLIALLHSIGAGAASDGQPWPERHQMPGRRIALADTDCSLAGLRVVLEILLAAQRARENGELEQYVGPRVMEGLIMAGLGLAAHASIRVRPDG
;
A
#
# COMPACT_ATOMS: atom_id res chain seq x y z
N MET A 1 0.41 -66.24 -10.56
CA MET A 1 1.01 -65.46 -9.46
C MET A 1 0.67 -63.99 -9.70
N THR A 2 -0.38 -63.48 -9.06
CA THR A 2 -0.87 -62.10 -9.20
C THR A 2 -0.46 -61.32 -7.95
N GLN A 3 0.37 -60.28 -8.10
CA GLN A 3 0.75 -59.41 -7.00
C GLN A 3 -0.44 -58.52 -6.57
N PRO A 4 -0.67 -58.29 -5.26
CA PRO A 4 -1.64 -57.31 -4.79
C PRO A 4 -1.06 -55.89 -4.88
N HIS A 5 -1.81 -54.98 -5.47
CA HIS A 5 -1.46 -53.56 -5.62
C HIS A 5 -1.72 -52.82 -4.30
N SER A 6 -0.67 -52.22 -3.71
CA SER A 6 -0.80 -51.32 -2.55
C SER A 6 -1.43 -49.98 -2.99
N PRO A 7 -2.41 -49.43 -2.27
CA PRO A 7 -2.96 -48.13 -2.60
C PRO A 7 -1.95 -47.02 -2.28
N ALA A 8 -1.90 -45.99 -3.13
CA ALA A 8 -1.05 -44.82 -2.94
C ALA A 8 -1.39 -44.06 -1.64
N PRO A 9 -0.42 -43.38 -1.00
CA PRO A 9 -0.68 -42.58 0.19
C PRO A 9 -1.65 -41.46 -0.16
N HIS A 10 -2.72 -41.33 0.61
CA HIS A 10 -3.60 -40.18 0.49
C HIS A 10 -2.80 -38.95 0.94
N PRO A 11 -2.75 -37.86 0.15
CA PRO A 11 -2.20 -36.61 0.65
C PRO A 11 -3.07 -36.18 1.82
N ILE A 12 -2.49 -36.12 3.03
CA ILE A 12 -3.11 -35.44 4.17
C ILE A 12 -3.11 -33.97 3.79
N HIS A 13 -4.19 -33.54 3.14
CA HIS A 13 -4.48 -32.13 3.02
C HIS A 13 -5.00 -31.71 4.38
N ASP A 14 -4.09 -31.34 5.28
CA ASP A 14 -4.41 -30.47 6.39
C ASP A 14 -4.84 -29.14 5.76
N ALA A 15 -6.12 -29.05 5.39
CA ALA A 15 -6.76 -27.79 5.14
C ALA A 15 -6.53 -26.96 6.41
N PRO A 16 -5.86 -25.79 6.34
CA PRO A 16 -5.71 -24.97 7.51
C PRO A 16 -7.13 -24.72 8.02
N ALA A 17 -7.38 -25.17 9.25
CA ALA A 17 -8.65 -24.95 9.92
C ALA A 17 -9.01 -23.49 9.69
N SER A 18 -10.14 -23.25 9.03
CA SER A 18 -10.64 -21.91 8.80
C SER A 18 -10.97 -21.34 10.18
N GLY A 19 -9.95 -20.73 10.80
CA GLY A 19 -10.12 -19.94 12.01
C GLY A 19 -11.18 -18.87 11.76
N PRO A 20 -11.76 -18.30 12.81
CA PRO A 20 -12.77 -17.25 12.64
C PRO A 20 -12.23 -16.23 11.65
N VAL A 21 -13.02 -15.93 10.61
CA VAL A 21 -12.69 -14.88 9.64
C VAL A 21 -12.52 -13.62 10.47
N LEU A 22 -11.26 -13.27 10.74
CA LEU A 22 -10.92 -12.11 11.53
C LEU A 22 -11.49 -10.92 10.78
N ASP A 23 -12.24 -10.04 11.47
CA ASP A 23 -12.74 -8.83 10.82
C ASP A 23 -11.55 -8.11 10.17
N PRO A 24 -11.60 -7.86 8.84
CA PRO A 24 -10.48 -7.28 8.10
C PRO A 24 -10.09 -5.89 8.62
N ASN A 25 -10.98 -5.23 9.37
CA ASN A 25 -10.73 -3.92 9.97
C ASN A 25 -10.14 -3.99 11.39
N THR A 26 -9.90 -5.18 11.94
CA THR A 26 -9.15 -5.29 13.19
C THR A 26 -7.70 -4.82 13.01
N LEU A 27 -7.12 -4.20 14.04
CA LEU A 27 -5.72 -3.76 14.02
C LEU A 27 -4.76 -4.87 13.57
N ILE A 28 -4.97 -6.09 14.07
CA ILE A 28 -4.13 -7.25 13.74
C ILE A 28 -4.29 -7.62 12.26
N ALA A 29 -5.51 -7.65 11.72
CA ALA A 29 -5.73 -7.89 10.29
C ALA A 29 -5.06 -6.83 9.41
N LEU A 30 -5.17 -5.55 9.79
CA LEU A 30 -4.55 -4.44 9.06
C LEU A 30 -3.02 -4.54 9.09
N LEU A 31 -2.41 -4.86 10.23
CA LEU A 31 -0.97 -5.06 10.33
C LEU A 31 -0.48 -6.22 9.44
N HIS A 32 -1.24 -7.33 9.39
CA HIS A 32 -0.93 -8.42 8.48
C HIS A 32 -1.06 -8.01 7.01
N SER A 33 -2.10 -7.24 6.67
CA SER A 33 -2.31 -6.72 5.31
C SER A 33 -1.16 -5.81 4.86
N ILE A 34 -0.75 -4.87 5.72
CA ILE A 34 0.39 -3.98 5.48
C ILE A 34 1.67 -4.81 5.31
N GLY A 35 1.94 -5.76 6.21
CA GLY A 35 3.10 -6.64 6.12
C GLY A 35 3.11 -7.55 4.89
N ALA A 36 1.94 -7.84 4.30
CA ALA A 36 1.81 -8.61 3.07
C ALA A 36 2.02 -7.77 1.79
N GLY A 37 2.15 -6.45 1.91
CA GLY A 37 2.26 -5.53 0.78
C GLY A 37 0.91 -5.25 0.12
N ALA A 38 -0.12 -4.97 0.92
CA ALA A 38 -1.37 -4.42 0.40
C ALA A 38 -1.16 -3.02 -0.19
N ALA A 39 -1.83 -2.74 -1.31
CA ALA A 39 -1.82 -1.43 -1.95
C ALA A 39 -2.50 -0.36 -1.06
N SER A 40 -2.46 0.90 -1.48
CA SER A 40 -3.01 2.04 -0.73
C SER A 40 -4.52 1.97 -0.50
N ASP A 41 -5.25 1.18 -1.30
CA ASP A 41 -6.68 0.88 -1.14
C ASP A 41 -6.95 -0.26 -0.14
N GLY A 42 -5.91 -0.82 0.47
CA GLY A 42 -5.97 -1.95 1.39
C GLY A 42 -6.17 -3.31 0.70
N GLN A 43 -6.21 -3.36 -0.64
CA GLN A 43 -6.32 -4.61 -1.39
C GLN A 43 -4.95 -5.27 -1.59
N PRO A 44 -4.88 -6.61 -1.71
CA PRO A 44 -3.63 -7.28 -2.02
C PRO A 44 -3.10 -6.82 -3.38
N TRP A 45 -1.77 -6.71 -3.48
CA TRP A 45 -1.14 -6.32 -4.75
C TRP A 45 -1.58 -7.25 -5.89
N PRO A 46 -2.05 -6.72 -7.04
CA PRO A 46 -2.69 -7.51 -8.09
C PRO A 46 -1.73 -8.50 -8.76
N GLU A 47 -0.45 -8.18 -8.82
CA GLU A 47 0.57 -9.04 -9.43
C GLU A 47 0.96 -10.18 -8.48
N ARG A 48 0.55 -11.41 -8.84
CA ARG A 48 0.74 -12.61 -8.01
C ARG A 48 2.13 -13.22 -8.07
N HIS A 49 2.93 -12.88 -9.08
CA HIS A 49 4.23 -13.50 -9.36
C HIS A 49 5.42 -12.74 -8.76
N GLN A 50 5.17 -11.62 -8.08
CA GLN A 50 6.24 -10.82 -7.50
C GLN A 50 6.77 -11.46 -6.21
N MET A 51 8.08 -11.37 -6.01
CA MET A 51 8.71 -11.73 -4.74
C MET A 51 8.10 -10.91 -3.60
N PRO A 52 7.95 -11.47 -2.38
CA PRO A 52 7.33 -10.75 -1.25
C PRO A 52 7.90 -9.36 -1.00
N GLY A 53 9.24 -9.21 -1.02
CA GLY A 53 9.89 -7.90 -0.86
C GLY A 53 9.55 -6.91 -1.98
N ARG A 54 9.38 -7.38 -3.21
CA ARG A 54 8.97 -6.53 -4.34
C ARG A 54 7.53 -6.05 -4.20
N ARG A 55 6.61 -6.90 -3.70
CA ARG A 55 5.23 -6.47 -3.42
C ARG A 55 5.18 -5.37 -2.36
N ILE A 56 5.96 -5.51 -1.29
CA ILE A 56 6.06 -4.47 -0.26
C ILE A 56 6.61 -3.17 -0.86
N ALA A 57 7.68 -3.23 -1.65
CA ALA A 57 8.24 -2.04 -2.30
C ALA A 57 7.23 -1.33 -3.23
N LEU A 58 6.44 -2.09 -3.98
CA LEU A 58 5.39 -1.57 -4.85
C LEU A 58 4.22 -0.98 -4.05
N ALA A 59 3.78 -1.65 -2.99
CA ALA A 59 2.78 -1.16 -2.05
C ALA A 59 3.21 0.16 -1.38
N ASP A 60 4.45 0.25 -0.91
CA ASP A 60 5.00 1.48 -0.33
C ASP A 60 5.07 2.61 -1.38
N THR A 61 5.40 2.29 -2.62
CA THR A 61 5.41 3.24 -3.74
C THR A 61 4.00 3.75 -4.01
N ASP A 62 3.02 2.85 -4.11
CA ASP A 62 1.61 3.18 -4.33
C ASP A 62 1.06 4.04 -3.18
N CYS A 63 1.34 3.68 -1.94
CA CYS A 63 1.00 4.47 -0.75
C CYS A 63 1.62 5.87 -0.79
N SER A 64 2.91 5.98 -1.16
CA SER A 64 3.59 7.27 -1.30
C SER A 64 2.99 8.14 -2.39
N LEU A 65 2.60 7.55 -3.53
CA LEU A 65 1.95 8.27 -4.63
C LEU A 65 0.53 8.71 -4.27
N ALA A 66 -0.23 7.87 -3.55
CA ALA A 66 -1.55 8.23 -3.04
C ALA A 66 -1.46 9.44 -2.08
N GLY A 67 -0.50 9.43 -1.15
CA GLY A 67 -0.23 10.57 -0.28
C GLY A 67 0.22 11.82 -1.04
N LEU A 68 1.10 11.65 -2.04
CA LEU A 68 1.59 12.76 -2.87
C LEU A 68 0.44 13.47 -3.59
N ARG A 69 -0.50 12.70 -4.16
CA ARG A 69 -1.69 13.24 -4.83
C ARG A 69 -2.49 14.14 -3.88
N VAL A 70 -2.74 13.69 -2.66
CA VAL A 70 -3.49 14.47 -1.66
C VAL A 70 -2.76 15.79 -1.33
N VAL A 71 -1.44 15.74 -1.16
CA VAL A 71 -0.63 16.95 -0.90
C VAL A 71 -0.74 17.95 -2.05
N LEU A 72 -0.67 17.48 -3.30
CA LEU A 72 -0.81 18.34 -4.48
C LEU A 72 -2.22 18.94 -4.58
N GLU A 73 -3.26 18.20 -4.22
CA GLU A 73 -4.64 18.70 -4.17
C GLU A 73 -4.81 19.81 -3.11
N ILE A 74 -4.19 19.66 -1.94
CA ILE A 74 -4.17 20.70 -0.89
C ILE A 74 -3.44 21.95 -1.39
N LEU A 75 -2.28 21.81 -2.04
CA LEU A 75 -1.53 22.92 -2.62
C LEU A 75 -2.36 23.67 -3.67
N LEU A 76 -3.07 22.94 -4.54
CA LEU A 76 -3.95 23.53 -5.55
C LEU A 76 -5.14 24.25 -4.90
N ALA A 77 -5.76 23.67 -3.87
CA ALA A 77 -6.85 24.31 -3.14
C ALA A 77 -6.37 25.60 -2.46
N ALA A 78 -5.21 25.58 -1.82
CA ALA A 78 -4.61 26.75 -1.21
C ALA A 78 -4.30 27.84 -2.24
N GLN A 79 -3.79 27.48 -3.42
CA GLN A 79 -3.56 28.43 -4.50
C GLN A 79 -4.86 29.09 -4.97
N ARG A 80 -5.93 28.30 -5.17
CA ARG A 80 -7.24 28.83 -5.55
C ARG A 80 -7.83 29.75 -4.48
N ALA A 81 -7.65 29.42 -3.20
CA ALA A 81 -8.10 30.25 -2.09
C ALA A 81 -7.34 31.58 -2.03
N ARG A 82 -6.03 31.60 -2.33
CA ARG A 82 -5.26 32.85 -2.43
C ARG A 82 -5.71 33.76 -3.57
N GLU A 83 -6.07 33.17 -4.71
CA GLU A 83 -6.43 33.91 -5.91
C GLU A 83 -7.88 34.40 -5.91
N ASN A 84 -8.81 33.58 -5.40
CA ASN A 84 -10.25 33.77 -5.57
C ASN A 84 -11.04 33.79 -4.24
N GLY A 85 -10.39 33.46 -3.12
CA GLY A 85 -11.05 33.32 -1.82
C GLY A 85 -10.72 34.46 -0.84
N GLU A 86 -11.42 34.44 0.29
CA GLU A 86 -11.09 35.30 1.42
C GLU A 86 -9.70 34.94 1.98
N LEU A 87 -8.88 35.94 2.30
CA LEU A 87 -7.50 35.76 2.76
C LEU A 87 -7.42 34.86 4.02
N GLU A 88 -8.50 34.78 4.79
CA GLU A 88 -8.67 33.94 5.98
C GLU A 88 -8.57 32.43 5.69
N GLN A 89 -8.82 32.01 4.45
CA GLN A 89 -8.72 30.61 4.02
C GLN A 89 -7.31 30.24 3.54
N TYR A 90 -6.41 31.22 3.42
CA TYR A 90 -5.02 30.98 3.05
C TYR A 90 -4.21 30.53 4.27
N VAL A 91 -3.63 29.33 4.19
CA VAL A 91 -2.82 28.72 5.25
C VAL A 91 -1.47 29.41 5.51
N GLY A 92 -1.07 30.38 4.68
CA GLY A 92 0.16 31.14 4.84
C GLY A 92 1.40 30.50 4.21
N PRO A 93 2.46 31.30 3.97
CA PRO A 93 3.62 30.89 3.18
C PRO A 93 4.44 29.75 3.80
N ARG A 94 4.59 29.72 5.12
CA ARG A 94 5.37 28.65 5.80
C ARG A 94 4.67 27.30 5.78
N VAL A 95 3.33 27.29 5.84
CA VAL A 95 2.56 26.04 5.69
C VAL A 95 2.66 25.55 4.24
N MET A 96 2.58 26.45 3.26
CA MET A 96 2.79 26.11 1.85
C MET A 96 4.18 25.49 1.60
N GLU A 97 5.23 26.08 2.15
CA GLU A 97 6.60 25.54 2.06
C GLU A 97 6.70 24.15 2.69
N GLY A 98 6.08 23.94 3.86
CA GLY A 98 5.98 22.64 4.50
C GLY A 98 5.29 21.58 3.63
N LEU A 99 4.19 21.94 2.99
CA LEU A 99 3.46 21.06 2.07
C LEU A 99 4.28 20.72 0.81
N ILE A 100 5.02 21.69 0.26
CA ILE A 100 5.95 21.44 -0.85
C ILE A 100 7.04 20.46 -0.43
N MET A 101 7.64 20.65 0.74
CA MET A 101 8.65 19.72 1.28
C MET A 101 8.06 18.32 1.51
N ALA A 102 6.83 18.21 2.00
CA ALA A 102 6.14 16.93 2.16
C ALA A 102 5.94 16.23 0.81
N GLY A 103 5.50 16.96 -0.22
CA GLY A 103 5.37 16.43 -1.59
C GLY A 103 6.72 15.95 -2.15
N LEU A 104 7.79 16.73 -1.98
CA LEU A 104 9.14 16.34 -2.39
C LEU A 104 9.60 15.06 -1.68
N GLY A 105 9.34 14.94 -0.37
CA GLY A 105 9.67 13.74 0.41
C GLY A 105 8.94 12.49 -0.08
N LEU A 106 7.64 12.60 -0.35
CA LEU A 106 6.83 11.49 -0.87
C LEU A 106 7.27 11.08 -2.29
N ALA A 107 7.57 12.04 -3.15
CA ALA A 107 8.08 11.78 -4.50
C ALA A 107 9.46 11.09 -4.46
N ALA A 108 10.35 11.53 -3.58
CA ALA A 108 11.64 10.89 -3.38
C ALA A 108 11.50 9.45 -2.85
N HIS A 109 10.61 9.23 -1.87
CA HIS A 109 10.34 7.90 -1.33
C HIS A 109 9.83 6.92 -2.40
N ALA A 110 8.84 7.35 -3.19
CA ALA A 110 8.31 6.56 -4.30
C ALA A 110 9.39 6.24 -5.35
N SER A 111 10.24 7.22 -5.67
CA SER A 111 11.29 7.07 -6.68
C SER A 111 12.36 6.05 -6.28
N ILE A 112 12.68 5.92 -4.99
CA ILE A 112 13.66 4.95 -4.49
C ILE A 112 13.13 3.52 -4.65
N ARG A 113 11.84 3.29 -4.40
CA ARG A 113 11.24 1.94 -4.34
C ARG A 113 10.72 1.41 -5.68
N VAL A 114 10.53 2.29 -6.67
CA VAL A 114 9.97 1.88 -7.98
C VAL A 114 10.93 0.99 -8.78
N ARG A 115 12.24 1.22 -8.69
CA ARG A 115 13.23 0.46 -9.45
C ARG A 115 13.54 -0.87 -8.74
N PRO A 116 13.67 -1.99 -9.47
CA PRO A 116 14.18 -3.22 -8.88
C PRO A 116 15.64 -3.00 -8.45
N ASP A 117 16.04 -3.60 -7.32
CA ASP A 117 17.45 -3.74 -6.98
C ASP A 117 18.12 -4.53 -8.11
N GLY A 118 19.19 -3.97 -8.68
CA GLY A 118 19.94 -4.57 -9.79
C GLY A 118 20.81 -5.75 -9.37
#